data_AF-A0A962I9X8-F1
#
_entry.id   AF-A0A962I9X8-F1
#
_cell.length_a   1.000
_cell.length_b   1.000
_cell.length_c   1.000
_cell.angle_alpha   90.00
_cell.angle_beta   90.00
_cell.angle_gamma   90.00
#
_symmetry.space_group_name_H-M   'P 1'
#
loop_
_entity.id
_entity.type
_entity.pdbx_description
1 polymer ?
#
loop_
_entity_poly.entity_id
_entity_poly.type
_entity_poly.pdbx_seq_one_letter_code
_entity_poly.pdbx_strand_id
1 'polypeptide(L)' 'MNVLKPNQRATVYTLLERGSTQREIARITGIDRKTVRSYQRRRQ' A
#
# COMPACT_ATOMS: atom_id res chain seq x y z
N MET A 1 -0.42 15.29 -3.98
CA MET A 1 -0.31 13.88 -3.57
C MET A 1 -0.45 13.83 -2.06
N ASN A 2 -1.55 13.30 -1.51
CA ASN A 2 -1.59 13.03 -0.07
C ASN A 2 -0.60 11.90 0.23
N VAL A 3 0.40 12.21 1.05
CA VAL A 3 1.39 11.23 1.49
C VAL A 3 0.79 10.44 2.65
N LEU A 4 0.89 9.11 2.59
CA LEU A 4 0.45 8.25 3.68
C LEU A 4 1.21 8.58 4.96
N LYS A 5 0.54 8.48 6.12
CA LYS A 5 1.22 8.57 7.41
C LYS A 5 2.30 7.48 7.51
N PRO A 6 3.40 7.70 8.25
CA PRO A 6 4.51 6.75 8.30
C PRO A 6 4.11 5.31 8.65
N ASN A 7 3.16 5.14 9.57
CA ASN A 7 2.59 3.85 9.95
C ASN A 7 1.84 3.19 8.80
N GLN A 8 0.97 3.92 8.10
CA GLN A 8 0.24 3.42 6.93
C GLN A 8 1.19 3.00 5.80
N ARG A 9 2.24 3.79 5.57
CA ARG A 9 3.28 3.47 4.58
C ARG A 9 4.00 2.16 4.95
N ALA A 10 4.41 2.01 6.21
CA ALA A 10 5.05 0.78 6.69
C ALA A 10 4.13 -0.43 6.49
N THR A 11 2.85 -0.33 6.87
CA THR A 11 1.86 -1.41 6.68
C THR A 11 1.71 -1.79 5.21
N VAL A 12 1.60 -0.81 4.30
CA VAL A 12 1.52 -1.09 2.85
C VAL A 12 2.74 -1.84 2.36
N TYR A 13 3.95 -1.43 2.76
CA TYR A 13 5.17 -2.13 2.36
C TYR A 13 5.23 -3.56 2.90
N THR A 14 4.93 -3.77 4.18
CA THR A 14 4.93 -5.11 4.78
C THR A 14 3.93 -6.04 4.10
N LEU A 15 2.74 -5.54 3.72
CA LEU A 15 1.75 -6.37 3.02
C LEU A 15 2.16 -6.66 1.57
N LEU A 16 2.78 -5.70 0.88
CA LEU A 16 3.35 -5.93 -0.46
C LEU A 16 4.47 -6.98 -0.42
N GLU A 17 5.35 -6.92 0.58
CA GLU A 17 6.43 -7.91 0.79
C GLU A 17 5.90 -9.32 1.05
N ARG A 18 4.76 -9.42 1.73
CA ARG A 18 4.05 -10.69 1.96
C ARG A 18 3.29 -11.20 0.73
N GLY A 19 3.38 -10.51 -0.41
CA GLY A 19 2.70 -10.89 -1.65
C GLY A 19 1.20 -10.61 -1.66
N SER A 20 0.67 -9.82 -0.71
CA SER A 20 -0.75 -9.46 -0.71
C SER A 20 -1.11 -8.64 -1.96
N THR A 21 -2.29 -8.91 -2.53
CA THR A 21 -2.75 -8.17 -3.70
C THR A 21 -3.11 -6.72 -3.34
N GLN A 22 -3.04 -5.80 -4.30
CA GLN A 22 -3.43 -4.39 -4.09
C GLN A 22 -4.87 -4.25 -3.55
N ARG A 23 -5.77 -5.15 -3.96
CA ARG A 23 -7.17 -5.17 -3.53
C ARG A 23 -7.31 -5.60 -2.07
N GLU A 24 -6.56 -6.61 -1.63
CA GLU A 24 -6.53 -7.02 -0.22
C GLU A 24 -5.96 -5.93 0.67
N ILE A 25 -4.86 -5.29 0.25
CA ILE A 25 -4.26 -4.18 0.98
C ILE A 25 -5.26 -3.04 1.15
N ALA A 26 -5.97 -2.67 0.08
CA ALA A 26 -6.99 -1.62 0.15
C ALA A 26 -8.12 -1.97 1.13
N ARG A 27 -8.56 -3.24 1.16
CA ARG A 27 -9.59 -3.71 2.09
C ARG A 27 -9.10 -3.66 3.55
N ILE A 28 -7.88 -4.11 3.81
CA ILE A 28 -7.30 -4.19 5.16
C ILE A 28 -6.99 -2.80 5.72
N THR A 29 -6.42 -1.92 4.90
CA THR A 29 -5.86 -0.64 5.34
C THR A 29 -6.81 0.54 5.15
N GLY A 30 -7.89 0.38 4.38
CA GLY A 30 -8.76 1.48 3.95
C GLY A 30 -8.10 2.46 2.97
N ILE A 31 -6.89 2.16 2.50
CA ILE A 31 -6.15 3.00 1.56
C ILE A 31 -6.66 2.74 0.15
N ASP A 32 -6.90 3.81 -0.61
CA ASP A 32 -7.30 3.69 -2.01
C ASP A 32 -6.30 2.81 -2.79
N ARG A 33 -6.82 1.81 -3.50
CA ARG A 33 -6.05 0.86 -4.31
C ARG A 33 -5.09 1.54 -5.28
N LYS A 34 -5.41 2.72 -5.83
CA LYS A 34 -4.52 3.49 -6.71
C LYS A 34 -3.28 3.99 -5.98
N THR A 35 -3.40 4.30 -4.69
CA THR A 35 -2.30 4.68 -3.81
C THR A 35 -1.41 3.47 -3.58
N VAL A 36 -1.98 2.32 -3.21
CA VAL A 36 -1.23 1.06 -3.07
C VAL A 36 -0.46 0.73 -4.36
N ARG A 37 -1.12 0.83 -5.52
CA ARG A 37 -0.50 0.63 -6.84
C ARG A 37 0.68 1.57 -7.09
N SER A 38 0.57 2.86 -6.72
CA SER A 38 1.66 3.82 -6.87
C SER A 38 2.86 3.46 -5.99
N TYR A 39 2.63 3.01 -4.75
CA TYR A 39 3.70 2.57 -3.85
C TYR A 39 4.37 1.27 -4.32
N GLN A 40 3.61 0.33 -4.89
CA GLN A 40 4.16 -0.87 -5.50
C GLN A 40 5.08 -0.53 -6.69
N ARG A 41 4.64 0.38 -7.58
CA ARG A 41 5.44 0.81 -8.74
C ARG A 41 6.72 1.54 -8.37
N ARG A 42 6.70 2.35 -7.31
CA ARG A 42 7.89 3.08 -6.81
C ARG A 42 8.96 2.18 -6.22
N ARG A 43 8.62 0.92 -5.95
CA ARG A 43 9.52 -0.06 -5.35
C ARG A 43 10.18 -0.96 -6.42
N GLN A 44 9.77 -0.84 -7.68
CA GLN A 44 10.46 -1.39 -8.85
C GLN A 44 11.39 -0.32 -9.41
#